data_AF-A0A0C3CB95-F1
#
_entry.id   AF-A0A0C3CB95-F1
#
_cell.length_a   1.000
_cell.length_b   1.000
_cell.length_c   1.000
_cell.angle_alpha   90.00
_cell.angle_beta   90.00
_cell.angle_gamma   90.00
#
_symmetry.space_group_name_H-M   'P 1'
#
loop_
_entity.id
_entity.type
_entity.pdbx_description
1 polymer ?
#
loop_
_entity_poly.entity_id
_entity_poly.type
_entity_poly.pdbx_seq_one_letter_code
_entity_poly.pdbx_strand_id
1 'polypeptide(L)'
;MDSKVESWGKDFVKDKGEGRIFLLHGSPGVGKTCTAECVADLIKRPLLPLTCGDMGVTASEVEKKFNLFFELGERWGAVVLMDEADIYLEQRSSENLERNSLVSVFLRSLEYFRGILFLTTNRVGSFDDAFISRIHVALHYKKLSEEYRAKIWEKNFNRMEKEGSISIAPGAIIYVTTDPDVRAVEWNGREIRNAFQTALALAQYQARKEGKKQVVLRADHLKRVVKMSRHFKDYITSTHKNQDEAKRAIIEERRNDMFGSS
;
A
#
# COMPACT_ATOMS: atom_id res chain seq x y z
N MET A 1 25.87 -25.30 -22.65
CA MET A 1 24.47 -25.68 -22.89
C MET A 1 23.83 -25.78 -21.52
N ASP A 2 22.76 -25.05 -21.25
CA ASP A 2 21.59 -25.63 -20.56
C ASP A 2 20.42 -24.65 -20.46
N SER A 3 19.33 -25.15 -21.05
CA SER A 3 17.92 -24.77 -20.96
C SER A 3 17.56 -23.29 -20.82
N LYS A 4 17.38 -22.62 -21.97
CA LYS A 4 16.33 -21.60 -22.07
C LYS A 4 15.01 -22.32 -21.78
N VAL A 5 14.44 -22.08 -20.60
CA VAL A 5 13.03 -22.39 -20.34
C VAL A 5 12.24 -21.64 -21.42
N GLU A 6 11.64 -22.38 -22.36
CA GLU A 6 10.79 -21.77 -23.37
C GLU A 6 9.63 -21.05 -22.68
N SER A 7 9.43 -19.78 -23.03
CA SER A 7 8.31 -19.00 -22.51
C SER A 7 7.01 -19.61 -23.01
N TRP A 8 6.20 -20.14 -22.11
CA TRP A 8 4.82 -20.49 -22.41
C TRP A 8 4.06 -19.26 -22.92
N GLY A 9 3.53 -19.36 -24.13
CA GLY A 9 2.62 -18.39 -24.73
C GLY A 9 3.29 -17.42 -25.70
N LYS A 10 3.70 -17.90 -26.89
CA LYS A 10 3.70 -17.02 -28.06
C LYS A 10 2.25 -16.83 -28.47
N ASP A 11 1.65 -15.73 -28.05
CA ASP A 11 0.38 -15.26 -28.59
C ASP A 11 0.54 -15.12 -30.12
N PHE A 12 -0.52 -15.32 -30.90
CA PHE A 12 -0.45 -15.30 -32.38
C PHE A 12 0.03 -13.95 -32.95
N VAL A 13 0.02 -12.90 -32.12
CA VAL A 13 0.53 -11.57 -32.42
C VAL A 13 1.93 -11.42 -31.80
N LYS A 14 2.92 -11.13 -32.65
CA LYS A 14 4.29 -10.82 -32.25
C LYS A 14 4.25 -9.66 -31.22
N ASP A 15 4.97 -9.80 -30.10
CA ASP A 15 5.08 -8.84 -29.00
C ASP A 15 3.92 -8.76 -27.97
N LYS A 16 2.91 -9.65 -28.04
CA LYS A 16 1.81 -9.71 -27.06
C LYS A 16 2.05 -10.83 -26.01
N GLY A 17 1.85 -10.53 -24.73
CA GLY A 17 1.87 -11.52 -23.63
C GLY A 17 3.17 -11.66 -22.82
N GLU A 18 4.19 -10.83 -23.06
CA GLU A 18 5.46 -10.87 -22.32
C GLU A 18 5.43 -10.09 -20.98
N GLY A 19 4.39 -9.27 -20.77
CA GLY A 19 4.17 -8.57 -19.51
C GLY A 19 3.80 -9.52 -18.37
N ARG A 20 4.24 -9.18 -17.15
CA ARG A 20 3.77 -9.79 -15.90
C ARG A 20 3.11 -8.68 -15.09
N ILE A 21 1.78 -8.65 -15.13
CA ILE A 21 0.96 -7.61 -14.50
C ILE A 21 0.32 -8.16 -13.22
N PHE A 22 0.63 -7.52 -12.11
CA PHE A 22 0.14 -7.85 -10.77
C PHE A 22 -0.78 -6.75 -10.28
N LEU A 23 -1.97 -7.09 -9.81
CA LEU A 23 -2.88 -6.17 -9.13
C LEU A 23 -2.85 -6.45 -7.63
N LEU A 24 -2.48 -5.47 -6.83
CA LEU A 24 -2.53 -5.52 -5.37
C LEU A 24 -3.70 -4.65 -4.91
N HIS A 25 -4.69 -5.23 -4.25
CA HIS A 25 -5.87 -4.48 -3.81
C HIS A 25 -6.23 -4.74 -2.35
N GLY A 26 -6.84 -3.76 -1.69
CA GLY A 26 -7.25 -3.85 -0.27
C GLY A 26 -7.18 -2.50 0.43
N SER A 27 -7.38 -2.48 1.75
CA SER A 27 -7.39 -1.24 2.54
C SER A 27 -6.06 -0.48 2.51
N PRO A 28 -6.04 0.84 2.78
CA PRO A 28 -4.79 1.60 2.84
C PRO A 28 -3.89 1.12 4.00
N GLY A 29 -2.58 1.16 3.79
CA GLY A 29 -1.59 0.87 4.85
C GLY A 29 -1.39 -0.63 5.19
N VAL A 30 -1.89 -1.55 4.36
CA VAL A 30 -1.74 -3.01 4.54
C VAL A 30 -0.50 -3.62 3.86
N GLY A 31 0.33 -2.81 3.21
CA GLY A 31 1.62 -3.26 2.64
C GLY A 31 1.63 -3.59 1.15
N LYS A 32 0.64 -3.09 0.37
CA LYS A 32 0.58 -3.24 -1.10
C LYS A 32 1.84 -2.70 -1.78
N THR A 33 2.10 -1.40 -1.64
CA THR A 33 3.30 -0.71 -2.18
C THR A 33 4.60 -1.37 -1.72
N CYS A 34 4.69 -1.69 -0.42
CA CYS A 34 5.85 -2.36 0.18
C CYS A 34 6.12 -3.74 -0.43
N THR A 35 5.08 -4.45 -0.89
CA THR A 35 5.28 -5.74 -1.57
C THR A 35 5.99 -5.56 -2.91
N ALA A 36 5.62 -4.56 -3.70
CA ALA A 36 6.30 -4.28 -4.96
C ALA A 36 7.77 -3.87 -4.73
N GLU A 37 8.03 -3.05 -3.70
CA GLU A 37 9.39 -2.69 -3.27
C GLU A 37 10.21 -3.93 -2.87
N CYS A 38 9.65 -4.80 -2.03
CA CYS A 38 10.30 -6.04 -1.60
C CYS A 38 10.57 -6.99 -2.77
N VAL A 39 9.63 -7.12 -3.72
CA VAL A 39 9.82 -7.95 -4.91
C VAL A 39 10.95 -7.40 -5.78
N ALA A 40 10.99 -6.09 -6.01
CA ALA A 40 12.05 -5.44 -6.77
C ALA A 40 13.44 -5.67 -6.13
N ASP A 41 13.54 -5.51 -4.81
CA ASP A 41 14.80 -5.79 -4.08
C ASP A 41 15.18 -7.28 -4.12
N LEU A 42 14.21 -8.18 -3.97
CA LEU A 42 14.45 -9.63 -3.99
C LEU A 42 15.02 -10.09 -5.34
N ILE A 43 14.46 -9.59 -6.45
CA ILE A 43 14.91 -9.93 -7.80
C ILE A 43 16.04 -9.03 -8.31
N LYS A 44 16.55 -8.13 -7.45
CA LYS A 44 17.65 -7.18 -7.72
C LYS A 44 17.43 -6.35 -8.99
N ARG A 45 16.21 -5.83 -9.14
CA ARG A 45 15.83 -4.92 -10.23
C ARG A 45 15.47 -3.55 -9.67
N PRO A 46 15.76 -2.44 -10.38
CA PRO A 46 15.28 -1.12 -9.98
C PRO A 46 13.76 -1.10 -9.86
N LEU A 47 13.24 -0.28 -8.94
CA LEU A 47 11.82 0.04 -8.87
C LEU A 47 11.58 1.39 -9.56
N LEU A 48 10.66 1.43 -10.52
CA LEU A 48 10.22 2.63 -11.20
C LEU A 48 8.79 2.98 -10.74
N PRO A 49 8.64 3.82 -9.69
CA PRO A 49 7.33 4.23 -9.21
C PRO A 49 6.72 5.32 -10.12
N LEU A 50 5.43 5.17 -10.43
CA LEU A 50 4.54 6.17 -11.01
C LEU A 50 3.40 6.42 -10.03
N THR A 51 3.08 7.69 -9.86
CA THR A 51 1.88 8.14 -9.16
C THR A 51 0.90 8.78 -10.14
N CYS A 52 -0.38 8.83 -9.80
CA CYS A 52 -1.37 9.56 -10.60
C CYS A 52 -1.01 11.06 -10.77
N GLY A 53 -0.28 11.65 -9.82
CA GLY A 53 0.19 13.04 -9.92
C GLY A 53 1.30 13.22 -10.95
N ASP A 54 2.05 12.16 -11.27
CA ASP A 54 3.04 12.19 -12.34
C ASP A 54 2.39 12.23 -13.71
N MET A 55 1.08 12.03 -13.80
CA MET A 55 0.35 11.89 -15.06
C MET A 55 -0.30 13.21 -15.46
N GLY A 56 -0.42 13.45 -16.76
CA GLY A 56 -1.13 14.63 -17.27
C GLY A 56 -2.63 14.57 -16.98
N VAL A 57 -3.33 15.67 -17.26
CA VAL A 57 -4.78 15.75 -17.10
C VAL A 57 -5.52 15.30 -18.36
N THR A 58 -4.83 15.28 -19.51
CA THR A 58 -5.42 14.88 -20.79
C THR A 58 -4.99 13.47 -21.20
N ALA A 59 -5.85 12.78 -21.96
CA ALA A 59 -5.55 11.44 -22.47
C ALA A 59 -4.27 11.37 -23.30
N SER A 60 -3.95 12.40 -24.09
CA SER A 60 -2.72 12.45 -24.88
C SER A 60 -1.46 12.56 -24.02
N GLU A 61 -1.50 13.35 -22.95
CA GLU A 61 -0.37 13.47 -22.02
C GLU A 61 -0.16 12.17 -21.25
N VAL A 62 -1.25 11.57 -20.78
CA VAL A 62 -1.24 10.28 -20.07
C VAL A 62 -0.69 9.18 -20.96
N GLU A 63 -1.10 9.12 -22.23
CA GLU A 63 -0.57 8.15 -23.20
C GLU A 63 0.94 8.30 -23.39
N LYS A 64 1.41 9.53 -23.63
CA LYS A 64 2.85 9.81 -23.80
C LYS A 64 3.65 9.40 -22.58
N LYS A 65 3.14 9.67 -21.38
CA LYS A 65 3.80 9.30 -20.13
C LYS A 65 3.80 7.80 -19.90
N PHE A 66 2.67 7.10 -20.08
CA PHE A 66 2.64 5.64 -19.99
C PHE A 66 3.65 5.01 -20.95
N ASN A 67 3.67 5.42 -22.21
CA ASN A 67 4.62 4.90 -23.20
C ASN A 67 6.07 5.13 -22.76
N LEU A 68 6.40 6.34 -22.32
CA LEU A 68 7.75 6.66 -21.83
C LEU A 68 8.15 5.78 -20.64
N PHE A 69 7.32 5.69 -19.61
CA PHE A 69 7.65 4.96 -18.39
C PHE A 69 7.68 3.45 -18.59
N PHE A 70 6.80 2.92 -19.44
CA PHE A 70 6.77 1.51 -19.78
C PHE A 70 8.00 1.13 -20.62
N GLU A 71 8.39 1.98 -21.57
CA GLU A 71 9.63 1.80 -22.34
C GLU A 71 10.87 1.89 -21.44
N LEU A 72 10.91 2.82 -20.49
CA LEU A 72 11.98 2.89 -19.49
C LEU A 72 12.03 1.64 -18.62
N GLY A 73 10.88 1.17 -18.14
CA GLY A 73 10.74 -0.05 -17.38
C GLY A 73 11.30 -1.26 -18.12
N GLU A 74 10.97 -1.39 -19.41
CA GLU A 74 11.50 -2.43 -20.28
C GLU A 74 13.02 -2.31 -20.46
N ARG A 75 13.51 -1.13 -20.88
CA ARG A 75 14.92 -0.89 -21.19
C ARG A 75 15.84 -1.08 -19.98
N TRP A 76 15.38 -0.71 -18.79
CA TRP A 76 16.15 -0.88 -17.55
C TRP A 76 15.93 -2.24 -16.89
N GLY A 77 15.02 -3.06 -17.41
CA GLY A 77 14.58 -4.28 -16.75
C GLY A 77 14.01 -4.01 -15.36
N ALA A 78 13.42 -2.83 -15.14
CA ALA A 78 12.90 -2.40 -13.86
C ALA A 78 11.52 -3.04 -13.56
N VAL A 79 11.18 -3.09 -12.27
CA VAL A 79 9.81 -3.30 -11.84
C VAL A 79 9.10 -1.96 -11.90
N VAL A 80 8.06 -1.85 -12.72
CA VAL A 80 7.22 -0.66 -12.76
C VAL A 80 6.15 -0.80 -11.68
N LEU A 81 5.96 0.25 -10.88
CA LEU A 81 4.92 0.32 -9.85
C LEU A 81 4.02 1.51 -10.13
N MET A 82 2.74 1.25 -10.35
CA MET A 82 1.71 2.28 -10.40
C MET A 82 0.94 2.26 -9.10
N ASP A 83 1.26 3.21 -8.22
CA ASP A 83 0.63 3.30 -6.91
C ASP A 83 -0.65 4.12 -6.99
N GLU A 84 -1.70 3.64 -6.31
CA GLU A 84 -3.02 4.28 -6.27
C GLU A 84 -3.62 4.49 -7.67
N ALA A 85 -3.54 3.47 -8.53
CA ALA A 85 -4.03 3.46 -9.91
C ALA A 85 -5.58 3.49 -10.03
N ASP A 86 -6.27 3.87 -8.95
CA ASP A 86 -7.73 3.85 -8.82
C ASP A 86 -8.40 4.55 -10.02
N ILE A 87 -7.97 5.76 -10.37
CA ILE A 87 -8.57 6.58 -11.44
C ILE A 87 -8.50 5.89 -12.81
N TYR A 88 -7.41 5.15 -13.08
CA TYR A 88 -7.19 4.48 -14.36
C TYR A 88 -7.84 3.10 -14.45
N LEU A 89 -8.14 2.48 -13.30
CA LEU A 89 -8.75 1.16 -13.20
C LEU A 89 -10.27 1.21 -13.02
N GLU A 90 -10.83 2.38 -12.73
CA GLU A 90 -12.22 2.53 -12.35
C GLU A 90 -13.17 2.47 -13.56
N GLN A 91 -14.34 1.86 -13.39
CA GLN A 91 -15.35 1.59 -14.43
C GLN A 91 -15.66 2.82 -15.29
N ARG A 92 -15.77 2.59 -16.59
CA ARG A 92 -16.21 3.60 -17.55
C ARG A 92 -17.68 3.98 -17.31
N SER A 93 -17.98 5.26 -17.32
CA SER A 93 -19.35 5.78 -17.14
C SER A 93 -19.78 6.62 -18.34
N SER A 94 -21.07 6.60 -18.70
CA SER A 94 -21.60 7.41 -19.80
C SER A 94 -21.45 8.92 -19.58
N GLU A 95 -21.29 9.34 -18.31
CA GLU A 95 -21.25 10.74 -17.89
C GLU A 95 -19.85 11.37 -17.96
N ASN A 96 -18.78 10.56 -18.06
CA ASN A 96 -17.40 11.06 -17.99
C ASN A 96 -16.54 10.57 -19.16
N LEU A 97 -16.70 11.22 -20.31
CA LEU A 97 -15.95 10.92 -21.54
C LEU A 97 -14.42 11.08 -21.38
N GLU A 98 -13.98 12.10 -20.62
CA GLU A 98 -12.55 12.35 -20.39
C GLU A 98 -11.90 11.19 -19.64
N ARG A 99 -12.52 10.74 -18.54
CA ARG A 99 -12.03 9.60 -17.77
C ARG A 99 -12.10 8.30 -18.56
N ASN A 100 -13.15 8.08 -19.34
CA ASN A 100 -13.21 6.91 -20.22
C ASN A 100 -12.07 6.87 -21.23
N SER A 101 -11.66 8.04 -21.72
CA SER A 101 -10.49 8.16 -22.59
C SER A 101 -9.21 7.73 -21.86
N LEU A 102 -9.01 8.15 -20.61
CA LEU A 102 -7.88 7.73 -19.77
C LEU A 102 -7.85 6.22 -19.55
N VAL A 103 -8.99 5.62 -19.16
CA VAL A 103 -9.12 4.17 -18.95
C VAL A 103 -8.80 3.41 -20.25
N SER A 104 -9.28 3.90 -21.39
CA SER A 104 -9.04 3.27 -22.70
C SER A 104 -7.57 3.33 -23.12
N VAL A 105 -6.91 4.47 -22.90
CA VAL A 105 -5.47 4.64 -23.12
C VAL A 105 -4.68 3.67 -22.23
N PHE A 106 -5.08 3.52 -20.97
CA PHE A 106 -4.40 2.64 -20.04
C PHE A 106 -4.56 1.17 -20.42
N LEU A 107 -5.78 0.71 -20.76
CA LEU A 107 -6.03 -0.65 -21.25
C LEU A 107 -5.16 -1.01 -22.47
N ARG A 108 -5.04 -0.07 -23.43
CA ARG A 108 -4.18 -0.23 -24.60
C ARG A 108 -2.72 -0.32 -24.20
N SER A 109 -2.26 0.55 -23.29
CA SER A 109 -0.86 0.57 -22.83
C SER A 109 -0.46 -0.74 -22.13
N LEU A 110 -1.38 -1.34 -21.35
CA LEU A 110 -1.16 -2.63 -20.69
C LEU A 110 -1.05 -3.80 -21.67
N GLU A 111 -1.72 -3.73 -22.82
CA GLU A 111 -1.72 -4.81 -23.83
C GLU A 111 -0.35 -4.99 -24.49
N TYR A 112 0.40 -3.89 -24.64
CA TYR A 112 1.74 -3.87 -25.22
C TYR A 112 2.86 -3.79 -24.19
N PHE A 113 2.53 -3.79 -22.88
CA PHE A 113 3.54 -3.69 -21.84
C PHE A 113 4.39 -4.96 -21.77
N ARG A 114 5.72 -4.78 -21.78
CA ARG A 114 6.71 -5.84 -21.62
C ARG A 114 7.55 -5.56 -20.38
N GLY A 115 7.56 -6.51 -19.44
CA GLY A 115 8.26 -6.35 -18.16
C GLY A 115 7.40 -6.76 -16.96
N ILE A 116 7.74 -6.25 -15.78
CA ILE A 116 7.02 -6.53 -14.53
C ILE A 116 6.31 -5.26 -14.07
N LEU A 117 4.99 -5.30 -13.96
CA LEU A 117 4.16 -4.17 -13.53
C LEU A 117 3.34 -4.55 -12.31
N PHE A 118 3.45 -3.74 -11.26
CA PHE A 118 2.56 -3.77 -10.11
C PHE A 118 1.60 -2.61 -10.18
N LEU A 119 0.32 -2.89 -10.03
CA LEU A 119 -0.76 -1.92 -9.89
C LEU A 119 -1.28 -2.01 -8.46
N THR A 120 -1.44 -0.89 -7.77
CA THR A 120 -2.12 -0.88 -6.46
C THR A 120 -3.44 -0.13 -6.54
N THR A 121 -4.45 -0.61 -5.84
CA THR A 121 -5.76 0.05 -5.75
C THR A 121 -6.37 -0.09 -4.35
N ASN A 122 -7.10 0.94 -3.93
CA ASN A 122 -7.93 0.93 -2.73
C ASN A 122 -9.43 0.80 -3.07
N ARG A 123 -9.77 0.74 -4.37
CA ARG A 123 -11.14 0.82 -4.91
C ARG A 123 -11.44 -0.30 -5.91
N VAL A 124 -11.26 -1.55 -5.49
CA VAL A 124 -11.48 -2.73 -6.36
C VAL A 124 -12.96 -2.97 -6.72
N GLY A 125 -13.91 -2.44 -5.95
CA GLY A 125 -15.34 -2.62 -6.23
C GLY A 125 -15.82 -1.82 -7.44
N SER A 126 -15.16 -0.71 -7.75
CA SER A 126 -15.43 0.12 -8.91
C SER A 126 -14.53 -0.23 -10.11
N PHE A 127 -13.99 -1.45 -10.16
CA PHE A 127 -12.98 -1.87 -11.13
C PHE A 127 -13.59 -2.21 -12.50
N ASP A 128 -12.96 -1.78 -13.61
CA ASP A 128 -13.39 -2.13 -14.97
C ASP A 128 -12.96 -3.57 -15.31
N ASP A 129 -13.95 -4.44 -15.54
CA ASP A 129 -13.73 -5.85 -15.83
C ASP A 129 -12.84 -6.10 -17.06
N ALA A 130 -12.69 -5.12 -17.97
CA ALA A 130 -11.79 -5.21 -19.11
C ALA A 130 -10.32 -5.43 -18.71
N PHE A 131 -9.92 -4.99 -17.52
CA PHE A 131 -8.57 -5.21 -16.99
C PHE A 131 -8.33 -6.65 -16.50
N ILE A 132 -9.38 -7.40 -16.14
CA ILE A 132 -9.25 -8.77 -15.62
C ILE A 132 -8.48 -9.64 -16.62
N SER A 133 -8.77 -9.51 -17.91
CA SER A 133 -8.10 -10.24 -19.00
C SER A 133 -6.60 -9.92 -19.16
N ARG A 134 -6.11 -8.81 -18.57
CA ARG A 134 -4.72 -8.34 -18.69
C ARG A 134 -3.92 -8.54 -17.39
N ILE A 135 -4.61 -8.82 -16.28
CA ILE A 135 -3.97 -9.07 -14.98
C ILE A 135 -3.64 -10.56 -14.87
N HIS A 136 -2.37 -10.84 -14.60
CA HIS A 136 -1.89 -12.21 -14.44
C HIS A 136 -2.13 -12.72 -13.03
N VAL A 137 -1.97 -11.85 -12.04
CA VAL A 137 -2.15 -12.17 -10.63
C VAL A 137 -2.85 -11.01 -9.94
N ALA A 138 -3.98 -11.28 -9.29
CA ALA A 138 -4.65 -10.34 -8.40
C ALA A 138 -4.49 -10.82 -6.95
N LEU A 139 -3.87 -10.01 -6.09
CA LEU A 139 -3.64 -10.29 -4.68
C LEU A 139 -4.52 -9.38 -3.81
N HIS A 140 -5.40 -10.01 -3.05
CA HIS A 140 -6.23 -9.34 -2.05
C HIS A 140 -5.48 -9.23 -0.70
N TYR A 141 -5.27 -8.00 -0.25
CA TYR A 141 -4.73 -7.69 1.06
C TYR A 141 -5.86 -7.44 2.05
N LYS A 142 -6.03 -8.40 2.96
CA LYS A 142 -6.94 -8.27 4.10
C LYS A 142 -6.43 -7.20 5.08
N LYS A 143 -7.34 -6.71 5.93
CA LYS A 143 -6.97 -5.93 7.12
C LYS A 143 -5.99 -6.71 7.99
N LEU A 144 -5.13 -5.98 8.69
CA LEU A 144 -4.13 -6.57 9.58
C LEU A 144 -4.81 -7.19 10.80
N SER A 145 -4.59 -8.49 11.01
CA SER A 145 -4.98 -9.16 12.25
C SER A 145 -4.21 -8.60 13.45
N GLU A 146 -4.69 -8.85 14.66
CA GLU A 146 -3.96 -8.51 15.89
C GLU A 146 -2.55 -9.09 15.89
N GLU A 147 -2.40 -10.34 15.43
CA GLU A 147 -1.11 -11.02 15.33
C GLU A 147 -0.15 -10.28 14.37
N TYR A 148 -0.61 -9.90 13.18
CA TYR A 148 0.22 -9.14 12.24
C TYR A 148 0.56 -7.74 12.76
N ARG A 149 -0.37 -7.06 13.44
CA ARG A 149 -0.11 -5.77 14.09
C ARG A 149 0.98 -5.90 15.16
N ALA A 150 0.91 -6.93 16.00
CA ALA A 150 1.93 -7.21 17.02
C ALA A 150 3.32 -7.45 16.39
N LYS A 151 3.40 -8.24 15.30
CA LYS A 151 4.65 -8.45 14.55
C LYS A 151 5.23 -7.15 13.98
N ILE A 152 4.40 -6.21 13.54
CA ILE A 152 4.86 -4.90 13.05
C ILE A 152 5.46 -4.08 14.20
N TRP A 153 4.81 -4.05 15.36
CA TRP A 153 5.35 -3.39 16.55
C TRP A 153 6.69 -3.98 16.98
N GLU A 154 6.78 -5.31 17.06
CA GLU A 154 8.00 -6.04 17.40
C GLU A 154 9.14 -5.70 16.43
N LYS A 155 8.89 -5.73 15.12
CA LYS A 155 9.88 -5.34 14.11
C LYS A 155 10.37 -3.89 14.29
N ASN A 156 9.47 -2.97 14.63
CA ASN A 156 9.84 -1.57 14.88
C ASN A 156 10.71 -1.44 16.13
N PHE A 157 10.39 -2.13 17.23
CA PHE A 157 11.21 -2.14 18.44
C PHE A 157 12.60 -2.72 18.18
N ASN A 158 12.66 -3.90 17.57
CA ASN A 158 13.92 -4.59 17.25
C ASN A 158 14.82 -3.75 16.35
N ARG A 159 14.24 -2.98 15.41
CA ARG A 159 15.02 -2.07 14.56
C ARG A 159 15.67 -0.96 15.38
N MET A 160 14.93 -0.32 16.28
CA MET A 160 15.46 0.79 17.08
C MET A 160 16.52 0.34 18.10
N GLU A 161 16.35 -0.85 18.67
CA GLU A 161 17.36 -1.41 19.58
C GLU A 161 18.66 -1.73 18.85
N LYS A 162 18.58 -2.24 17.61
CA LYS A 162 19.76 -2.47 16.76
C LYS A 162 20.50 -1.19 16.38
N GLU A 163 19.78 -0.08 16.21
CA GLU A 163 20.37 1.24 15.95
C GLU A 163 21.06 1.83 17.21
N GLY A 164 20.93 1.20 18.38
CA GLY A 164 21.71 1.48 19.59
C GLY A 164 21.42 2.82 20.29
N SER A 165 20.52 3.62 19.74
CA SER A 165 20.25 4.99 20.22
C SER A 165 19.13 5.06 21.26
N ILE A 166 18.28 4.03 21.33
CA ILE A 166 17.04 4.02 22.12
C ILE A 166 16.88 2.66 22.81
N SER A 167 16.52 2.68 24.08
CA SER A 167 16.11 1.49 24.84
C SER A 167 14.59 1.39 24.89
N ILE A 168 14.05 0.19 24.73
CA ILE A 168 12.60 -0.07 24.84
C ILE A 168 12.32 -0.68 26.22
N ALA A 169 11.46 -0.04 27.01
CA ALA A 169 11.08 -0.59 28.30
C ALA A 169 10.19 -1.84 28.11
N PRO A 170 10.36 -2.94 28.88
CA PRO A 170 9.51 -4.13 28.76
C PRO A 170 8.02 -3.84 28.87
N GLY A 171 7.64 -2.89 29.73
CA GLY A 171 6.25 -2.45 29.86
C GLY A 171 5.66 -1.81 28.59
N ALA A 172 6.49 -1.22 27.72
CA ALA A 172 6.04 -0.69 26.43
C ALA A 172 5.65 -1.81 25.46
N ILE A 173 6.41 -2.91 25.45
CA ILE A 173 6.15 -4.10 24.63
C ILE A 173 4.87 -4.80 25.11
N ILE A 174 4.75 -5.02 26.41
CA ILE A 174 3.55 -5.59 27.03
C ILE A 174 2.33 -4.73 26.67
N TYR A 175 2.42 -3.40 26.85
CA TYR A 175 1.32 -2.50 26.54
C TYR A 175 0.80 -2.63 25.10
N VAL A 176 1.65 -2.58 24.07
CA VAL A 176 1.16 -2.64 22.68
C VAL A 176 0.64 -4.01 22.25
N THR A 177 0.94 -5.07 23.00
CA THR A 177 0.54 -6.45 22.66
C THR A 177 -0.69 -6.91 23.43
N THR A 178 -0.86 -6.46 24.67
CA THR A 178 -1.93 -6.96 25.55
C THR A 178 -3.05 -5.95 25.77
N ASP A 179 -2.80 -4.66 25.62
CA ASP A 179 -3.76 -3.64 26.05
C ASP A 179 -4.99 -3.57 25.12
N PRO A 180 -6.22 -3.66 25.65
CA PRO A 180 -7.45 -3.60 24.86
C PRO A 180 -7.60 -2.29 24.09
N ASP A 181 -7.11 -1.17 24.64
CA ASP A 181 -7.24 0.13 24.00
C ASP A 181 -6.41 0.21 22.73
N VAL A 182 -5.25 -0.46 22.70
CA VAL A 182 -4.40 -0.58 21.50
C VAL A 182 -5.10 -1.42 20.43
N ARG A 183 -5.72 -2.53 20.83
CA ARG A 183 -6.44 -3.43 19.92
C ARG A 183 -7.62 -2.73 19.27
N ALA A 184 -8.39 -1.99 20.07
CA ALA A 184 -9.56 -1.22 19.65
C ALA A 184 -9.26 -0.12 18.63
N VAL A 185 -8.03 0.39 18.55
CA VAL A 185 -7.69 1.42 17.54
C VAL A 185 -7.65 0.86 16.11
N GLU A 186 -7.45 -0.45 15.95
CA GLU A 186 -7.37 -1.10 14.63
C GLU A 186 -6.40 -0.40 13.66
N TRP A 187 -5.18 -0.09 14.12
CA TRP A 187 -4.22 0.60 13.29
C TRP A 187 -3.75 -0.24 12.08
N ASN A 188 -3.70 0.39 10.90
CA ASN A 188 -2.98 -0.17 9.76
C ASN A 188 -1.45 0.00 9.93
N GLY A 189 -0.65 -0.59 9.05
CA GLY A 189 0.82 -0.56 9.18
C GLY A 189 1.43 0.84 9.11
N ARG A 190 0.83 1.75 8.31
CA ARG A 190 1.25 3.15 8.24
C ARG A 190 0.94 3.88 9.54
N GLU A 191 -0.24 3.65 10.10
CA GLU A 191 -0.64 4.24 11.39
C GLU A 191 0.23 3.72 12.54
N ILE A 192 0.57 2.42 12.58
CA ILE A 192 1.50 1.86 13.57
C ILE A 192 2.87 2.55 13.49
N ARG A 193 3.40 2.73 12.27
CA ARG A 193 4.68 3.43 12.06
C ARG A 193 4.62 4.88 12.58
N ASN A 194 3.55 5.60 12.25
CA ASN A 194 3.37 6.99 12.69
C ASN A 194 3.20 7.09 14.21
N ALA A 195 2.43 6.18 14.81
CA ALA A 195 2.23 6.11 16.26
C ALA A 195 3.54 5.82 16.98
N PHE A 196 4.34 4.88 16.47
CA PHE A 196 5.66 4.57 16.99
C PHE A 196 6.62 5.77 16.92
N GLN A 197 6.68 6.45 15.78
CA GLN A 197 7.51 7.66 15.61
C GLN A 197 7.08 8.79 16.57
N THR A 198 5.77 8.96 16.77
CA THR A 198 5.24 9.96 17.71
C THR A 198 5.61 9.62 19.15
N ALA A 199 5.45 8.35 19.55
CA ALA A 199 5.82 7.90 20.89
C ALA A 199 7.33 8.04 21.13
N LEU A 200 8.14 7.79 20.10
CA LEU A 200 9.58 8.00 20.15
C LEU A 200 9.94 9.48 20.32
N ALA A 201 9.29 10.38 19.58
CA ALA A 201 9.50 11.83 19.72
C ALA A 201 9.16 12.32 21.13
N LEU A 202 8.08 11.80 21.73
CA LEU A 202 7.73 12.07 23.13
C LEU A 202 8.83 11.60 24.11
N ALA A 203 9.36 10.39 23.89
CA ALA A 203 10.44 9.84 24.70
C ALA A 203 11.72 10.68 24.61
N GLN A 204 12.09 11.11 23.41
CA GLN A 204 13.24 11.97 23.16
C GLN A 204 13.07 13.34 23.84
N TYR A 205 11.88 13.94 23.72
CA TYR A 205 11.58 15.21 24.37
C TYR A 205 11.68 15.10 25.89
N GLN A 206 11.12 14.04 26.49
CA GLN A 206 11.22 13.81 27.93
C GLN A 206 12.67 13.61 28.39
N ALA A 207 13.45 12.79 27.67
CA ALA A 207 14.85 12.57 28.00
C ALA A 207 15.66 13.87 27.96
N ARG A 208 15.45 14.73 26.95
CA ARG A 208 16.08 16.06 26.85
C ARG A 208 15.70 16.96 28.02
N LYS A 209 14.42 17.02 28.38
CA LYS A 209 13.93 17.83 29.50
C LYS A 209 14.52 17.38 30.84
N GLU A 210 14.73 16.08 31.00
CA GLU A 210 15.31 15.48 32.21
C GLU A 210 16.85 15.42 32.20
N GLY A 211 17.52 15.94 31.15
CA GLY A 211 18.98 15.91 31.03
C GLY A 211 19.56 14.50 30.85
N LYS A 212 18.76 13.52 30.40
CA LYS A 212 19.19 12.13 30.21
C LYS A 212 19.84 11.92 28.85
N LYS A 213 21.00 11.26 28.84
CA LYS A 213 21.72 10.87 27.61
C LYS A 213 21.06 9.71 26.86
N GLN A 214 20.41 8.80 27.60
CA GLN A 214 19.73 7.63 27.02
C GLN A 214 18.24 7.89 26.88
N VAL A 215 17.70 7.64 25.69
CA VAL A 215 16.25 7.70 25.43
C VAL A 215 15.64 6.35 25.75
N VAL A 216 14.61 6.34 26.60
CA VAL A 216 13.87 5.12 26.96
C VAL A 216 12.41 5.26 26.53
N LEU A 217 11.95 4.41 25.62
CA LEU A 217 10.54 4.36 25.24
C LEU A 217 9.75 3.58 26.29
N ARG A 218 8.85 4.27 27.00
CA ARG A 218 7.99 3.71 28.06
C ARG A 218 6.55 3.58 27.61
N ALA A 219 5.78 2.77 28.34
CA ALA A 219 4.35 2.59 28.11
C ALA A 219 3.57 3.91 28.14
N ASP A 220 3.95 4.86 29.00
CA ASP A 220 3.25 6.14 29.13
C ASP A 220 3.29 7.00 27.85
N HIS A 221 4.39 6.93 27.09
CA HIS A 221 4.49 7.61 25.80
C HIS A 221 3.48 7.01 24.80
N LEU A 222 3.39 5.68 24.76
CA LEU A 222 2.48 4.96 23.88
C LEU A 222 1.02 5.17 24.28
N LYS A 223 0.70 5.12 25.58
CA LYS A 223 -0.64 5.42 26.11
C LYS A 223 -1.16 6.78 25.65
N ARG A 224 -0.30 7.80 25.66
CA ARG A 224 -0.67 9.14 25.17
C ARG A 224 -1.02 9.13 23.68
N VAL A 225 -0.25 8.43 22.86
CA VAL A 225 -0.50 8.31 21.42
C VAL A 225 -1.75 7.49 21.11
N VAL A 226 -1.99 6.40 21.83
CA VAL A 226 -3.21 5.58 21.73
C VAL A 226 -4.42 6.43 22.05
N LYS A 227 -4.41 7.15 23.18
CA LYS A 227 -5.51 8.03 23.57
C LYS A 227 -5.82 9.09 22.52
N MET A 228 -4.79 9.76 21.99
CA MET A 228 -4.96 10.74 20.91
C MET A 228 -5.54 10.12 19.64
N SER A 229 -5.07 8.94 19.26
CA SER A 229 -5.53 8.26 18.04
C SER A 229 -6.96 7.75 18.15
N ARG A 230 -7.36 7.24 19.33
CA ARG A 230 -8.74 6.87 19.61
C ARG A 230 -9.67 8.06 19.51
N HIS A 231 -9.36 9.14 20.23
CA HIS A 231 -10.16 10.38 20.16
C HIS A 231 -10.32 10.87 18.72
N PHE A 232 -9.27 10.81 17.91
CA PHE A 232 -9.34 11.19 16.50
C PHE A 232 -10.21 10.24 15.66
N LYS A 233 -10.05 8.92 15.79
CA LYS A 233 -10.87 7.93 15.07
C LYS A 233 -12.33 8.00 15.48
N ASP A 234 -12.62 8.16 16.77
CA ASP A 234 -13.97 8.33 17.30
C ASP A 234 -14.60 9.60 16.76
N TYR A 235 -13.86 10.71 16.73
CA TYR A 235 -14.32 11.97 16.13
C TYR A 235 -14.63 11.81 14.64
N ILE A 236 -13.72 11.28 13.83
CA ILE A 236 -13.96 11.03 12.40
C ILE A 236 -15.19 10.14 12.19
N THR A 237 -15.31 9.07 12.97
CA THR A 237 -16.47 8.16 12.90
C THR A 237 -17.76 8.91 13.21
N SER A 238 -17.77 9.79 14.22
CA SER A 238 -18.92 10.63 14.56
C SER A 238 -19.34 11.59 13.43
N THR A 239 -18.38 12.12 12.66
CA THR A 239 -18.68 12.98 11.50
C THR A 239 -19.24 12.22 10.29
N HIS A 240 -19.10 10.91 10.28
CA HIS A 240 -19.52 10.03 9.18
C HIS A 240 -20.69 9.13 9.57
N LYS A 241 -21.70 9.68 10.24
CA LYS A 241 -22.92 8.94 10.65
C LYS A 241 -22.61 7.69 11.49
N ASN A 242 -21.56 7.73 12.32
CA ASN A 242 -21.05 6.61 13.11
C ASN A 242 -20.61 5.39 12.28
N GLN A 243 -20.15 5.63 11.06
CA GLN A 243 -19.61 4.60 10.17
C GLN A 243 -18.09 4.73 10.09
N ASP A 244 -17.40 3.65 10.46
CA ASP A 244 -15.96 3.53 10.24
C ASP A 244 -15.61 3.49 8.75
N GLU A 245 -14.31 3.55 8.44
CA GLU A 245 -13.81 3.61 7.08
C GLU A 245 -14.17 2.37 6.24
N ALA A 246 -14.21 1.17 6.83
CA ALA A 246 -14.54 -0.04 6.10
C ALA A 246 -16.04 -0.14 5.79
N LYS A 247 -16.90 0.29 6.71
CA LYS A 247 -18.34 0.41 6.46
C LYS A 247 -18.61 1.40 5.33
N ARG A 248 -17.94 2.57 5.35
CA ARG A 248 -18.04 3.54 4.27
C ARG A 248 -17.58 2.97 2.93
N ALA A 249 -16.45 2.26 2.91
CA ALA A 249 -15.94 1.66 1.69
C ALA A 249 -16.90 0.65 1.07
N ILE A 250 -17.68 -0.09 1.87
CA ILE A 250 -18.75 -0.98 1.39
C ILE A 250 -19.93 -0.18 0.85
N ILE A 251 -20.40 0.83 1.58
CA ILE A 251 -21.56 1.67 1.19
C ILE A 251 -21.30 2.44 -0.10
N GLU A 252 -20.06 2.87 -0.30
CA GLU A 252 -19.62 3.57 -1.51
C GLU A 252 -19.19 2.59 -2.62
N GLU A 253 -19.43 1.28 -2.45
CA GLU A 253 -19.07 0.22 -3.40
C GLU A 253 -17.59 0.20 -3.81
N ARG A 254 -16.71 0.76 -2.97
CA ARG A 254 -15.27 0.84 -3.22
C ARG A 254 -14.57 -0.48 -2.96
N ARG A 255 -14.95 -1.19 -1.89
CA ARG A 255 -14.39 -2.52 -1.53
C ARG A 255 -15.14 -3.16 -0.37
N ASN A 256 -14.97 -4.47 -0.21
CA ASN A 256 -15.48 -5.23 0.93
C ASN A 256 -14.34 -5.79 1.80
N ASP A 257 -13.97 -5.04 2.84
CA ASP A 257 -12.91 -5.42 3.78
C ASP A 257 -13.29 -6.58 4.72
N MET A 258 -14.57 -6.97 4.74
CA MET A 258 -15.09 -8.08 5.54
C MET A 258 -15.12 -9.41 4.76
N PHE A 259 -14.76 -9.39 3.48
CA PHE A 259 -14.77 -10.57 2.62
C PHE A 259 -13.76 -11.62 3.10
N GLY A 260 -14.24 -12.84 3.36
CA GLY A 260 -13.41 -13.96 3.81
C GLY A 260 -12.89 -13.82 5.25
N SER A 261 -13.61 -13.08 6.10
CA SER A 261 -13.39 -12.95 7.56
C SER A 261 -14.28 -13.94 8.36
N SER A 262 -14.48 -15.14 7.81
CA SER A 262 -15.18 -16.28 8.44
C SER A 262 -14.20 -17.22 9.10
#